data_AF-A0A6H0SBK9-F1
#
_entry.id   AF-A0A6H0SBK9-F1
#
_cell.length_a   1.000
_cell.length_b   1.000
_cell.length_c   1.000
_cell.angle_alpha   90.00
_cell.angle_beta   90.00
_cell.angle_gamma   90.00
#
_symmetry.space_group_name_H-M   'P 1'
#
loop_
_entity.id
_entity.type
_entity.pdbx_description
1 polymer ?
#
loop_
_entity_poly.entity_id
_entity_poly.type
_entity_poly.pdbx_seq_one_letter_code
_entity_poly.pdbx_strand_id
1 'polypeptide(L)'
;MFGQPWESHYAAAKTGLVGLTNVIALEGAEHDIKANSVLPFGFSRMVTETLGDAAALEETGFPKMVDPAPVVPIVTYLAGRDCEVSHQNCSAGTGHFARVFVGLSEGWGAPAGTVPRAEDICAHPPEMSSTDRFTVPGSIFEEVFAMCERLGVNALG
;
A
#
# COMPACT_ATOMS: atom_id res chain seq x y z
N MET A 1 3.72 -3.38 5.29
CA MET A 1 2.32 -3.04 4.99
C MET A 1 1.35 -4.02 5.63
N PHE A 2 1.46 -5.33 5.39
CA PHE A 2 0.58 -6.33 6.02
C PHE A 2 1.06 -6.81 7.40
N GLY A 3 2.34 -6.65 7.68
CA GLY A 3 2.95 -7.05 8.95
C GLY A 3 3.33 -8.53 8.98
N GLN A 4 4.39 -8.83 9.73
CA GLN A 4 4.82 -10.18 10.06
C GLN A 4 5.32 -10.17 11.51
N PRO A 5 4.96 -11.17 12.34
CA PRO A 5 5.47 -11.29 13.70
C PRO A 5 7.01 -11.23 13.75
N TRP A 6 7.56 -10.59 14.78
CA TRP A 6 9.01 -10.50 15.05
C TRP A 6 9.86 -9.72 14.05
N GLU A 7 9.24 -9.05 13.08
CA GLU A 7 9.93 -8.30 12.01
C GLU A 7 9.61 -6.80 12.02
N SER A 8 9.43 -6.18 13.20
CA SER A 8 9.04 -4.77 13.30
C SER A 8 9.98 -3.81 12.55
N HIS A 9 11.29 -4.03 12.65
CA HIS A 9 12.32 -3.26 11.97
C HIS A 9 12.24 -3.40 10.43
N TYR A 10 12.05 -4.62 9.94
CA TYR A 10 11.89 -4.91 8.52
C TYR A 10 10.58 -4.32 7.98
N ALA A 11 9.47 -4.48 8.71
CA ALA A 11 8.17 -3.94 8.37
C ALA A 11 8.20 -2.40 8.28
N ALA A 12 8.85 -1.73 9.23
CA ALA A 12 9.04 -0.28 9.20
C ALA A 12 9.85 0.15 7.98
N ALA A 13 11.02 -0.48 7.75
CA ALA A 13 11.89 -0.14 6.62
C ALA A 13 11.20 -0.35 5.27
N LYS A 14 10.58 -1.51 5.04
CA LYS A 14 9.92 -1.83 3.76
C LYS A 14 8.68 -1.00 3.51
N THR A 15 7.89 -0.70 4.54
CA THR A 15 6.73 0.18 4.38
C THR A 15 7.15 1.63 4.17
N GLY A 16 8.29 2.07 4.74
CA GLY A 16 8.88 3.38 4.46
C GLY A 16 9.23 3.58 2.98
N LEU A 17 9.64 2.53 2.27
CA LEU A 17 9.89 2.60 0.82
C LEU A 17 8.62 2.90 0.02
N VAL A 18 7.43 2.47 0.48
CA VAL A 18 6.16 2.82 -0.16
C VAL A 18 5.92 4.33 -0.06
N GLY A 19 6.07 4.90 1.13
CA GLY A 19 5.95 6.35 1.32
C GLY A 19 6.95 7.16 0.50
N LEU A 20 8.21 6.71 0.43
CA LEU A 20 9.24 7.32 -0.42
C LEU A 20 8.88 7.24 -1.91
N THR A 21 8.42 6.08 -2.38
CA THR A 21 8.01 5.87 -3.77
C THR A 21 6.89 6.81 -4.17
N ASN A 22 5.91 7.02 -3.27
CA ASN A 22 4.79 7.93 -3.50
C ASN A 22 5.27 9.36 -3.75
N VAL A 23 6.20 9.86 -2.93
CA VAL A 23 6.77 11.21 -3.08
C VAL A 23 7.57 11.33 -4.38
N ILE A 24 8.42 10.35 -4.69
CA ILE A 24 9.20 10.34 -5.95
C ILE A 24 8.26 10.34 -7.17
N ALA A 25 7.16 9.60 -7.13
CA ALA A 25 6.19 9.56 -8.23
C ALA A 25 5.54 10.93 -8.46
N LEU A 26 5.24 11.66 -7.38
CA LEU A 26 4.67 13.01 -7.45
C LEU A 26 5.69 14.04 -7.96
N GLU A 27 6.88 14.08 -7.36
CA GLU A 27 7.95 15.03 -7.75
C GLU A 27 8.50 14.74 -9.16
N GLY A 28 8.53 13.48 -9.56
CA GLY A 28 9.03 13.04 -10.86
C GLY A 28 8.08 13.26 -12.02
N ALA A 29 6.79 13.52 -11.75
CA ALA A 29 5.76 13.59 -12.78
C ALA A 29 6.04 14.65 -13.87
N GLU A 30 6.51 15.83 -13.47
CA GLU A 30 6.85 16.92 -14.40
C GLU A 30 8.05 16.59 -15.32
N HIS A 31 8.80 15.55 -14.98
CA HIS A 31 10.00 15.10 -15.68
C HIS A 31 9.82 13.75 -16.38
N ASP A 32 8.58 13.22 -16.45
CA ASP A 32 8.28 11.88 -16.95
C ASP A 32 9.01 10.75 -16.17
N ILE A 33 9.37 11.02 -14.91
CA ILE A 33 9.98 10.03 -14.01
C ILE A 33 8.85 9.30 -13.28
N LYS A 34 8.70 8.01 -13.59
CA LYS A 34 7.72 7.14 -12.94
C LYS A 34 8.37 6.37 -11.79
N ALA A 35 7.73 6.37 -10.63
CA ALA A 35 8.10 5.51 -9.52
C ALA A 35 6.95 4.58 -9.14
N ASN A 36 7.29 3.30 -8.92
CA ASN A 36 6.38 2.24 -8.49
C ASN A 36 7.13 1.31 -7.54
N SER A 37 6.42 0.67 -6.61
CA SER A 37 7.00 -0.33 -5.71
C SER A 37 6.47 -1.73 -6.06
N VAL A 38 7.28 -2.74 -5.79
CA VAL A 38 6.90 -4.15 -5.97
C VAL A 38 6.97 -4.84 -4.61
N LEU A 39 5.92 -5.60 -4.29
CA LEU A 39 5.85 -6.53 -3.17
C LEU A 39 6.06 -7.94 -3.77
N PRO A 40 7.32 -8.37 -3.95
CA PRO A 40 7.60 -9.64 -4.58
C PRO A 40 7.36 -10.80 -3.63
N PHE A 41 6.82 -11.89 -4.15
CA PHE A 41 6.79 -13.18 -3.49
C PHE A 41 7.71 -14.15 -4.22
N GLY A 42 8.77 -14.59 -3.56
CA GLY A 42 9.76 -15.48 -4.12
C GLY A 42 10.76 -15.95 -3.07
N PHE A 43 11.27 -17.16 -3.24
CA PHE A 43 12.23 -17.80 -2.37
C PHE A 43 13.60 -17.23 -2.65
N SER A 44 14.31 -16.93 -1.59
CA SER A 44 15.72 -16.62 -1.65
C SER A 44 16.40 -17.21 -0.41
N ARG A 45 17.72 -17.16 -0.37
CA ARG A 45 18.49 -17.52 0.83
C ARG A 45 18.01 -16.78 2.10
N MET A 46 17.46 -15.57 1.96
CA MET A 46 16.88 -14.84 3.10
C MET A 46 15.63 -15.57 3.66
N VAL A 47 14.81 -16.15 2.78
CA VAL A 47 13.56 -16.81 3.14
C VAL A 47 13.81 -18.15 3.85
N THR A 48 14.89 -18.87 3.49
CA THR A 48 15.31 -20.09 4.20
C THR A 48 15.70 -19.82 5.65
N GLU A 49 16.29 -18.65 5.94
CA GLU A 49 16.71 -18.28 7.29
C GLU A 49 15.50 -17.90 8.18
N THR A 50 14.41 -17.44 7.58
CA THR A 50 13.17 -17.05 8.29
C THR A 50 12.20 -18.21 8.51
N LEU A 51 12.13 -19.19 7.60
CA LEU A 51 11.10 -20.24 7.63
C LEU A 51 11.45 -21.51 8.43
N GLY A 52 12.62 -21.57 9.06
CA GLY A 52 13.02 -22.74 9.87
C GLY A 52 13.51 -23.91 9.01
N ASP A 53 13.15 -25.15 9.37
CA ASP A 53 13.70 -26.37 8.76
C ASP A 53 13.41 -26.47 7.26
N ALA A 54 14.41 -26.13 6.44
CA ALA A 54 14.33 -26.15 4.98
C ALA A 54 13.94 -27.54 4.43
N ALA A 55 14.30 -28.63 5.14
CA ALA A 55 13.94 -29.98 4.72
C ALA A 55 12.43 -30.25 4.87
N ALA A 56 11.81 -29.72 5.93
CA ALA A 56 10.37 -29.82 6.14
C ALA A 56 9.58 -29.01 5.08
N LEU A 57 10.14 -27.89 4.59
CA LEU A 57 9.50 -27.06 3.57
C LEU A 57 9.57 -27.71 2.18
N GLU A 58 10.65 -28.43 1.85
CA GLU A 58 10.78 -29.15 0.59
C GLU A 58 9.65 -30.16 0.34
N GLU A 59 9.15 -30.79 1.41
CA GLU A 59 8.06 -31.78 1.33
C GLU A 59 6.67 -31.14 1.14
N THR A 60 6.50 -29.86 1.45
CA THR A 60 5.18 -29.18 1.44
C THR A 60 4.78 -28.64 0.06
N GLY A 61 5.65 -28.75 -0.95
CA GLY A 61 5.45 -28.10 -2.26
C GLY A 61 5.59 -26.58 -2.23
N PHE A 62 5.81 -25.98 -1.05
CA PHE A 62 6.03 -24.56 -0.85
C PHE A 62 7.15 -24.02 -1.76
N PRO A 63 8.32 -24.66 -1.92
CA PRO A 63 9.38 -24.19 -2.83
C PRO A 63 8.96 -23.98 -4.28
N LYS A 64 7.97 -24.74 -4.79
CA LYS A 64 7.43 -24.55 -6.14
C LYS A 64 6.49 -23.35 -6.26
N MET A 65 5.82 -22.97 -5.16
CA MET A 65 4.98 -21.76 -5.09
C MET A 65 5.78 -20.47 -5.01
N VAL A 66 7.04 -20.56 -4.58
CA VAL A 66 7.93 -19.41 -4.35
C VAL A 66 9.06 -19.30 -5.38
N ASP A 67 8.90 -19.79 -6.61
CA ASP A 67 9.82 -19.43 -7.69
C ASP A 67 9.85 -17.89 -7.85
N PRO A 68 11.03 -17.23 -7.86
CA PRO A 68 11.12 -15.78 -8.10
C PRO A 68 10.93 -15.39 -9.57
N ALA A 69 11.06 -16.32 -10.53
CA ALA A 69 10.96 -16.02 -11.97
C ALA A 69 9.63 -15.33 -12.37
N PRO A 70 8.46 -15.69 -11.81
CA PRO A 70 7.19 -15.00 -12.08
C PRO A 70 7.14 -13.53 -11.64
N VAL A 71 8.09 -13.03 -10.86
CA VAL A 71 8.19 -11.60 -10.50
C VAL A 71 8.85 -10.78 -11.62
N VAL A 72 9.72 -11.39 -12.43
CA VAL A 72 10.51 -10.68 -13.45
C VAL A 72 9.65 -9.85 -14.41
N PRO A 73 8.52 -10.36 -14.97
CA PRO A 73 7.74 -9.61 -15.95
C PRO A 73 7.23 -8.25 -15.44
N ILE A 74 6.76 -8.16 -14.19
CA ILE A 74 6.26 -6.88 -13.66
C ILE A 74 7.41 -5.88 -13.48
N VAL A 75 8.59 -6.33 -13.06
CA VAL A 75 9.75 -5.45 -12.90
C VAL A 75 10.21 -4.94 -14.27
N THR A 76 10.26 -5.81 -15.28
CA THR A 76 10.60 -5.43 -16.65
C THR A 76 9.59 -4.46 -17.24
N TYR A 77 8.30 -4.68 -17.03
CA TYR A 77 7.24 -3.74 -17.47
C TYR A 77 7.40 -2.37 -16.80
N LEU A 78 7.54 -2.33 -15.46
CA LEU A 78 7.62 -1.07 -14.71
C LEU A 78 8.86 -0.23 -15.05
N ALA A 79 9.95 -0.88 -15.47
CA ALA A 79 11.17 -0.23 -15.94
C ALA A 79 11.19 0.02 -17.46
N GLY A 80 10.20 -0.47 -18.20
CA GLY A 80 10.09 -0.38 -19.64
C GLY A 80 9.52 0.96 -20.10
N ARG A 81 9.76 1.30 -21.38
CA ARG A 81 9.20 2.52 -21.99
C ARG A 81 7.68 2.44 -22.17
N ASP A 82 7.13 1.24 -22.25
CA ASP A 82 5.69 1.00 -22.38
C ASP A 82 4.95 1.07 -21.04
N CYS A 83 5.65 1.43 -19.94
CA CYS A 83 5.05 1.58 -18.63
C CYS A 83 4.11 2.79 -18.59
N GLU A 84 2.82 2.55 -18.52
CA GLU A 84 1.81 3.61 -18.43
C GLU A 84 1.50 4.02 -16.98
N VAL A 85 1.99 3.28 -15.99
CA VAL A 85 1.61 3.45 -14.58
C VAL A 85 2.71 4.11 -13.76
N SER A 86 2.30 4.99 -12.86
CA SER A 86 3.13 5.51 -11.78
C SER A 86 2.34 5.51 -10.48
N HIS A 87 3.04 5.68 -9.36
CA HIS A 87 2.45 5.78 -8.04
C HIS A 87 1.69 4.50 -7.63
N GLN A 88 2.19 3.32 -8.06
CA GLN A 88 1.60 2.03 -7.74
C GLN A 88 2.45 1.21 -6.79
N ASN A 89 1.79 0.42 -5.95
CA ASN A 89 2.40 -0.70 -5.23
C ASN A 89 1.86 -1.99 -5.82
N CYS A 90 2.72 -2.85 -6.35
CA CYS A 90 2.32 -4.04 -7.09
C CYS A 90 2.70 -5.30 -6.32
N SER A 91 1.71 -6.08 -5.87
CA SER A 91 1.92 -7.47 -5.44
C SER A 91 2.21 -8.33 -6.66
N ALA A 92 3.27 -9.14 -6.59
CA ALA A 92 3.69 -9.99 -7.69
C ALA A 92 4.29 -11.30 -7.19
N GLY A 93 3.78 -12.42 -7.70
CA GLY A 93 4.29 -13.74 -7.36
C GLY A 93 3.39 -14.83 -7.93
N THR A 94 3.97 -15.99 -8.25
CA THR A 94 3.23 -17.18 -8.72
C THR A 94 2.30 -16.89 -9.92
N GLY A 95 2.67 -15.94 -10.80
CA GLY A 95 1.88 -15.55 -11.96
C GLY A 95 0.66 -14.66 -11.67
N HIS A 96 0.50 -14.19 -10.41
CA HIS A 96 -0.53 -13.24 -10.01
C HIS A 96 0.09 -11.84 -9.83
N PHE A 97 -0.59 -10.82 -10.37
CA PHE A 97 -0.19 -9.42 -10.30
C PHE A 97 -1.38 -8.58 -9.86
N ALA A 98 -1.22 -7.80 -8.79
CA ALA A 98 -2.30 -6.98 -8.25
C ALA A 98 -1.80 -5.66 -7.68
N ARG A 99 -2.64 -4.63 -7.75
CA ARG A 99 -2.41 -3.38 -7.05
C ARG A 99 -2.68 -3.55 -5.55
N VAL A 100 -1.75 -3.07 -4.76
CA VAL A 100 -1.85 -2.88 -3.32
C VAL A 100 -1.99 -1.39 -3.06
N PHE A 101 -3.00 -0.97 -2.30
CA PHE A 101 -3.31 0.44 -2.09
C PHE A 101 -3.70 0.73 -0.64
N VAL A 102 -3.61 2.01 -0.28
CA VAL A 102 -4.15 2.55 0.98
C VAL A 102 -5.43 3.29 0.62
N GLY A 103 -6.55 2.83 1.18
CA GLY A 103 -7.85 3.49 1.03
C GLY A 103 -8.20 4.26 2.29
N LEU A 104 -8.90 5.39 2.11
CA LEU A 104 -9.51 6.16 3.19
C LEU A 104 -11.01 5.90 3.17
N SER A 105 -11.54 5.28 4.23
CA SER A 105 -12.99 5.05 4.37
C SER A 105 -13.76 6.36 4.51
N GLU A 106 -15.05 6.34 4.20
CA GLU A 106 -15.94 7.50 4.42
C GLU A 106 -15.95 7.95 5.89
N GLY A 107 -15.87 6.99 6.81
CA GLY A 107 -15.74 7.22 8.24
C GLY A 107 -16.95 7.89 8.88
N TRP A 108 -16.77 8.35 10.12
CA TRP A 108 -17.75 9.13 10.86
C TRP A 108 -17.31 10.58 10.99
N GLY A 109 -18.26 11.51 10.90
CA GLY A 109 -18.04 12.95 11.10
C GLY A 109 -18.91 13.48 12.22
N ALA A 110 -18.28 14.19 13.17
CA ALA A 110 -19.02 14.93 14.19
C ALA A 110 -19.86 16.07 13.56
N PRO A 111 -20.97 16.49 14.21
CA PRO A 111 -21.73 17.64 13.77
C PRO A 111 -20.87 18.88 13.57
N ALA A 112 -21.12 19.65 12.51
CA ALA A 112 -20.36 20.86 12.21
C ALA A 112 -20.33 21.84 13.39
N GLY A 113 -19.15 22.42 13.66
CA GLY A 113 -18.96 23.37 14.76
C GLY A 113 -18.84 22.73 16.15
N THR A 114 -18.76 21.40 16.25
CA THR A 114 -18.54 20.69 17.52
C THR A 114 -17.12 20.15 17.63
N VAL A 115 -16.63 19.98 18.86
CA VAL A 115 -15.40 19.24 19.14
C VAL A 115 -15.82 17.86 19.65
N PRO A 116 -15.55 16.76 18.90
CA PRO A 116 -15.92 15.43 19.33
C PRO A 116 -15.16 15.02 20.59
N ARG A 117 -15.81 14.21 21.43
CA ARG A 117 -15.22 13.58 22.61
C ARG A 117 -14.78 12.16 22.28
N ALA A 118 -13.97 11.57 23.16
CA ALA A 118 -13.58 10.16 23.02
C ALA A 118 -14.80 9.23 23.04
N GLU A 119 -15.84 9.57 23.81
CA GLU A 119 -17.07 8.81 23.88
C GLU A 119 -17.83 8.78 22.55
N ASP A 120 -17.77 9.88 21.78
CA ASP A 120 -18.38 9.92 20.45
C ASP A 120 -17.69 8.92 19.51
N ILE A 121 -16.36 8.81 19.58
CA ILE A 121 -15.59 7.82 18.81
C ILE A 121 -15.97 6.39 19.22
N CYS A 122 -16.05 6.13 20.53
CA CYS A 122 -16.44 4.83 21.08
C CYS A 122 -17.85 4.39 20.66
N ALA A 123 -18.73 5.34 20.31
CA ALA A 123 -20.10 5.07 19.88
C ALA A 123 -20.22 4.71 18.39
N HIS A 124 -19.24 5.04 17.54
CA HIS A 124 -19.27 4.84 16.08
C HIS A 124 -18.16 3.94 15.48
N PRO A 125 -17.68 2.84 16.12
CA PRO A 125 -16.73 1.93 15.50
C PRO A 125 -17.17 1.36 14.13
N PRO A 126 -18.44 0.96 13.91
CA PRO A 126 -18.87 0.42 12.62
C PRO A 126 -18.71 1.41 11.46
N GLU A 127 -19.06 2.68 11.66
CA GLU A 127 -18.92 3.74 10.66
C GLU A 127 -17.44 4.05 10.39
N MET A 128 -16.62 4.14 11.42
CA MET A 128 -15.18 4.44 11.28
C MET A 128 -14.40 3.33 10.58
N SER A 129 -14.79 2.07 10.78
CA SER A 129 -14.08 0.89 10.25
C SER A 129 -14.71 0.29 9.00
N SER A 130 -15.80 0.88 8.48
CA SER A 130 -16.43 0.40 7.25
C SER A 130 -15.45 0.42 6.07
N THR A 131 -15.55 -0.59 5.21
CA THR A 131 -14.79 -0.71 3.97
C THR A 131 -15.69 -0.69 2.73
N ASP A 132 -16.98 -0.37 2.91
CA ASP A 132 -17.99 -0.37 1.84
C ASP A 132 -17.78 0.78 0.85
N ARG A 133 -17.37 1.94 1.37
CA ARG A 133 -17.08 3.15 0.60
C ARG A 133 -15.76 3.74 1.05
N PHE A 134 -14.87 3.96 0.09
CA PHE A 134 -13.55 4.53 0.32
C PHE A 134 -13.06 5.33 -0.90
N THR A 135 -12.13 6.24 -0.65
CA THR A 135 -11.32 6.89 -1.68
C THR A 135 -9.91 6.30 -1.66
N VAL A 136 -9.14 6.52 -2.74
CA VAL A 136 -7.71 6.18 -2.79
C VAL A 136 -6.96 7.47 -3.12
N PRO A 137 -6.64 8.30 -2.12
CA PRO A 137 -6.01 9.60 -2.36
C PRO A 137 -4.63 9.42 -3.01
N GLY A 138 -4.40 10.14 -4.10
CA GLY A 138 -3.11 10.21 -4.79
C GLY A 138 -2.10 11.14 -4.11
N SER A 139 -2.54 12.01 -3.20
CA SER A 139 -1.65 12.86 -2.40
C SER A 139 -2.37 13.36 -1.14
N ILE A 140 -1.61 13.96 -0.21
CA ILE A 140 -2.19 14.63 0.95
C ILE A 140 -3.12 15.78 0.55
N PHE A 141 -2.89 16.42 -0.59
CA PHE A 141 -3.74 17.52 -1.06
C PHE A 141 -5.14 17.04 -1.39
N GLU A 142 -5.28 15.86 -2.02
CA GLU A 142 -6.60 15.29 -2.32
C GLU A 142 -7.42 15.01 -1.05
N GLU A 143 -6.77 14.50 -0.01
CA GLU A 143 -7.43 14.29 1.28
C GLU A 143 -7.86 15.62 1.91
N VAL A 144 -6.97 16.63 1.92
CA VAL A 144 -7.29 17.96 2.47
C VAL A 144 -8.42 18.62 1.69
N PHE A 145 -8.44 18.54 0.37
CA PHE A 145 -9.53 19.09 -0.45
C PHE A 145 -10.86 18.41 -0.16
N ALA A 146 -10.88 17.07 -0.05
CA ALA A 146 -12.09 16.34 0.32
C ALA A 146 -12.59 16.74 1.73
N MET A 147 -11.69 17.00 2.68
CA MET A 147 -12.06 17.53 4.00
C MET A 147 -12.68 18.93 3.90
N CYS A 148 -12.09 19.81 3.10
CA CYS A 148 -12.61 21.15 2.87
C CYS A 148 -14.01 21.12 2.24
N GLU A 149 -14.21 20.30 1.21
CA GLU A 149 -15.54 20.09 0.58
C GLU A 149 -16.57 19.62 1.60
N ARG A 150 -16.24 18.62 2.42
CA ARG A 150 -17.12 18.11 3.47
C ARG A 150 -17.51 19.19 4.49
N LEU A 151 -16.60 20.12 4.78
CA LEU A 151 -16.84 21.23 5.71
C LEU A 151 -17.44 22.47 5.04
N GLY A 152 -17.65 22.46 3.72
CA GLY A 152 -18.10 23.63 2.96
C GLY A 152 -17.08 24.78 2.95
N VAL A 153 -15.79 24.46 3.11
CA VAL A 153 -14.68 25.43 3.06
C VAL A 153 -14.12 25.45 1.63
N ASN A 154 -14.03 26.63 1.02
CA ASN A 154 -13.35 26.77 -0.27
C ASN A 154 -11.82 26.76 -0.06
N ALA A 155 -11.17 25.65 -0.39
CA ALA A 155 -9.72 25.48 -0.24
C ALA A 155 -8.88 26.25 -1.27
N LEU A 156 -9.50 26.73 -2.36
CA LEU A 156 -8.80 27.31 -3.52
C LEU A 156 -9.12 28.79 -3.79
N GLY A 157 -9.89 29.44 -2.91
CA GLY A 157 -10.30 30.85 -3.06
C GLY A 157 -11.58 31.02 -3.88
#